data_AF-A0A3R9EMH0-F1
#
_entry.id   AF-A0A3R9EMH0-F1
#
_cell.length_a   1.000
_cell.length_b   1.000
_cell.length_c   1.000
_cell.angle_alpha   90.00
_cell.angle_beta   90.00
_cell.angle_gamma   90.00
#
_symmetry.space_group_name_H-M   'P 1'
#
loop_
_entity.id
_entity.type
_entity.pdbx_description
1 polymer ?
#
loop_
_entity_poly.entity_id
_entity_poly.type
_entity_poly.pdbx_seq_one_letter_code
_entity_poly.pdbx_strand_id
1 'polypeptide(L)'
;MPPLPRHIEGFDISNISGSDPVASMVVFKNGTPSKADYRHYNIKSVEGIDDFAMMAEAVDRRYSRMKEDKQAMPDLILIDGGEGQVNAASRELQKLQMNIPIIGLAKKFEHIIFPDNHPRKLLILPKKSPALKILMQVRDEAHRFAVASHRKRRSARLSHSELDGIEGIGEKKKKELLQHFGSVEKIRQAEEKEVAEIEGIGKELARRIAEKLREQK
;
A
#
# COMPACT_ATOMS: atom_id res chain seq x y z
N MET A 1 -23.84 -25.27 -0.68
CA MET A 1 -22.48 -24.69 -0.60
C MET A 1 -22.59 -23.21 -0.92
N PRO A 2 -21.88 -22.32 -0.21
CA PRO A 2 -21.79 -20.92 -0.63
C PRO A 2 -21.20 -20.84 -2.05
N PRO A 3 -21.53 -19.78 -2.81
CA PRO A 3 -20.98 -19.60 -4.15
C PRO A 3 -19.45 -19.49 -4.11
N LEU A 4 -18.79 -19.97 -5.17
CA LEU A 4 -17.34 -19.82 -5.32
C LEU A 4 -16.98 -18.33 -5.34
N PRO A 5 -16.00 -17.88 -4.53
CA PRO A 5 -15.63 -16.47 -4.49
C PRO A 5 -14.97 -16.07 -5.82
N ARG A 6 -15.67 -15.24 -6.59
CA ARG A 6 -15.21 -14.70 -7.88
C ARG A 6 -14.55 -13.34 -7.69
N HIS A 7 -14.92 -12.59 -6.66
CA HIS A 7 -14.34 -11.30 -6.33
C HIS A 7 -13.67 -11.38 -4.96
N ILE A 8 -12.33 -11.31 -4.94
CA ILE A 8 -11.53 -11.35 -3.72
C ILE A 8 -10.77 -10.03 -3.57
N GLU A 9 -10.90 -9.37 -2.42
CA GLU A 9 -10.06 -8.21 -2.07
C GLU A 9 -9.02 -8.63 -1.02
N GLY A 10 -7.74 -8.39 -1.32
CA GLY A 10 -6.61 -8.72 -0.45
C GLY A 10 -5.98 -7.47 0.16
N PHE A 11 -5.70 -7.45 1.46
CA PHE A 11 -5.13 -6.32 2.18
C PHE A 11 -3.79 -6.67 2.84
N ASP A 12 -2.83 -5.75 2.79
CA ASP A 12 -1.55 -5.77 3.50
C ASP A 12 -1.33 -4.40 4.18
N ILE A 13 -0.87 -4.40 5.45
CA ILE A 13 -0.42 -3.18 6.13
C ILE A 13 1.08 -3.08 6.05
N SER A 14 1.52 -1.88 5.67
CA SER A 14 2.90 -1.61 5.36
C SER A 14 3.32 -0.34 6.11
N ASN A 15 4.26 -0.48 7.04
CA ASN A 15 4.78 0.61 7.88
C ASN A 15 6.23 0.93 7.52
N ILE A 16 6.48 2.17 7.11
CA ILE A 16 7.85 2.70 6.99
C ILE A 16 8.21 3.30 8.34
N SER A 17 9.12 2.67 9.09
CA SER A 17 9.86 3.20 10.25
C SER A 17 9.40 4.58 10.79
N GLY A 18 8.17 4.66 11.32
CA GLY A 18 7.59 5.84 11.97
C GLY A 18 6.95 6.94 11.10
N SER A 19 6.78 6.82 9.78
CA SER A 19 6.10 7.84 8.96
C SER A 19 5.27 7.26 7.80
N ASP A 20 4.08 7.81 7.58
CA ASP A 20 3.15 7.53 6.47
C ASP A 20 2.69 6.06 6.31
N PRO A 21 2.00 5.49 7.32
CA PRO A 21 1.43 4.15 7.22
C PRO A 21 0.47 4.00 6.03
N VAL A 22 0.55 2.85 5.36
CA VAL A 22 -0.24 2.57 4.14
C VAL A 22 -0.84 1.19 4.21
N ALA A 23 -2.15 1.11 3.99
CA ALA A 23 -2.80 -0.14 3.62
C ALA A 23 -2.81 -0.29 2.10
N SER A 24 -2.39 -1.44 1.63
CA SER A 24 -2.40 -1.80 0.21
C SER A 24 -3.48 -2.83 -0.04
N MET A 25 -4.36 -2.54 -1.00
CA MET A 25 -5.48 -3.39 -1.36
C MET A 25 -5.34 -3.83 -2.82
N VAL A 26 -5.38 -5.14 -3.04
CA VAL A 26 -5.40 -5.76 -4.36
C VAL A 26 -6.74 -6.43 -4.60
N VAL A 27 -7.10 -6.59 -5.86
CA VAL A 27 -8.38 -7.18 -6.27
C VAL A 27 -8.12 -8.33 -7.20
N PHE A 28 -8.79 -9.45 -6.98
CA PHE A 28 -8.82 -10.60 -7.88
C PHE A 28 -10.24 -10.82 -8.36
N LYS A 29 -10.40 -10.99 -9.67
CA LYS A 29 -11.66 -11.32 -10.34
C LYS A 29 -11.48 -12.63 -11.10
N ASN A 30 -12.33 -13.62 -10.82
CA ASN A 30 -12.28 -14.97 -11.38
C ASN A 30 -10.88 -15.61 -11.26
N GLY A 31 -10.21 -15.42 -10.12
CA GLY A 31 -8.86 -15.95 -9.86
C GLY A 31 -7.72 -15.18 -10.53
N THR A 32 -7.99 -14.06 -11.20
CA THR A 32 -6.97 -13.25 -11.88
C THR A 32 -6.83 -11.85 -11.27
N PRO A 33 -5.61 -11.28 -11.21
CA PRO A 33 -5.37 -9.92 -10.72
C PRO A 33 -6.12 -8.84 -11.53
N SER A 34 -6.99 -8.06 -10.89
CA SER A 34 -7.62 -6.87 -11.47
C SER A 34 -6.86 -5.60 -11.09
N LYS A 35 -5.71 -5.36 -11.73
CA LYS A 35 -4.77 -4.28 -11.35
C LYS A 35 -5.39 -2.88 -11.38
N ALA A 36 -6.36 -2.63 -12.25
CA ALA A 36 -7.07 -1.34 -12.32
C ALA A 36 -7.89 -1.02 -11.05
N ASP A 37 -8.27 -2.05 -10.30
CA ASP A 37 -9.06 -1.94 -9.08
C ASP A 37 -8.19 -1.83 -7.81
N TYR A 38 -6.86 -1.85 -7.95
CA TYR A 38 -5.96 -1.78 -6.81
C TYR A 38 -6.00 -0.41 -6.15
N ARG A 39 -5.87 -0.35 -4.82
CA ARG A 39 -5.92 0.90 -4.07
C ARG A 39 -4.86 0.92 -2.98
N HIS A 40 -4.31 2.12 -2.73
CA HIS A 40 -3.57 2.40 -1.50
C HIS A 40 -4.39 3.35 -0.64
N TYR A 41 -4.45 3.08 0.67
CA TYR A 41 -5.04 3.96 1.66
C TYR A 41 -3.92 4.53 2.52
N ASN A 42 -3.71 5.85 2.40
CA ASN A 42 -2.89 6.57 3.36
C ASN A 42 -3.66 6.61 4.68
N ILE A 43 -3.12 6.00 5.72
CA ILE A 43 -3.73 6.00 7.05
C ILE A 43 -3.51 7.39 7.65
N LYS A 44 -4.58 7.97 8.20
CA LYS A 44 -4.56 9.35 8.72
C LYS A 44 -4.91 9.46 10.19
N SER A 45 -5.66 8.51 10.73
CA SER A 45 -6.26 8.60 12.06
C SER A 45 -5.49 7.86 13.15
N VAL A 46 -4.41 7.16 12.77
CA VAL A 46 -3.62 6.32 13.69
C VAL A 46 -2.27 6.97 13.95
N GLU A 47 -2.01 7.29 15.22
CA GLU A 47 -0.71 7.72 15.69
C GLU A 47 0.18 6.51 16.03
N GLY A 48 1.45 6.53 15.59
CA GLY A 48 2.39 5.46 15.87
C GLY A 48 2.16 4.19 15.04
N ILE A 49 2.68 3.06 15.53
CA ILE A 49 2.63 1.76 14.85
C ILE A 49 1.52 0.93 15.53
N ASP A 50 0.33 0.95 14.95
CA ASP A 50 -0.81 0.11 15.32
C ASP A 50 -1.45 -0.47 14.05
N ASP A 51 -0.97 -1.64 13.65
CA ASP A 51 -1.43 -2.34 12.44
C ASP A 51 -2.91 -2.73 12.50
N PHE A 52 -3.47 -2.89 13.71
CA PHE A 52 -4.88 -3.27 13.87
C PHE A 52 -5.77 -2.07 13.60
N ALA A 53 -5.44 -0.91 14.17
CA ALA A 53 -6.14 0.33 13.89
C ALA A 53 -5.99 0.76 12.41
N MET A 54 -4.80 0.58 11.82
CA MET A 54 -4.54 0.86 10.41
C MET A 54 -5.40 -0.02 9.48
N MET A 55 -5.49 -1.32 9.79
CA MET A 55 -6.33 -2.25 9.03
C MET A 55 -7.82 -1.91 9.18
N ALA A 56 -8.26 -1.56 10.39
CA ALA A 56 -9.63 -1.11 10.64
C ALA A 56 -9.96 0.15 9.80
N GLU A 57 -9.11 1.19 9.81
CA GLU A 57 -9.34 2.40 9.01
C GLU A 57 -9.46 2.09 7.51
N ALA A 58 -8.59 1.21 6.97
CA ALA A 58 -8.61 0.86 5.56
C ALA A 58 -9.89 0.12 5.15
N VAL A 59 -10.32 -0.85 5.97
CA VAL A 59 -11.56 -1.63 5.77
C VAL A 59 -12.77 -0.70 5.86
N ASP A 60 -12.87 0.11 6.90
CA ASP A 60 -13.97 1.06 7.06
C ASP A 60 -14.09 1.98 5.84
N ARG A 61 -13.00 2.63 5.42
CA ARG A 61 -13.00 3.56 4.29
C ARG A 61 -13.34 2.89 2.96
N ARG A 62 -12.89 1.65 2.73
CA ARG A 62 -13.22 0.91 1.50
C ARG A 62 -14.71 0.60 1.47
N TYR A 63 -15.22 -0.06 2.50
CA TYR A 63 -16.55 -0.63 2.44
C TYR A 63 -17.65 0.39 2.73
N SER A 64 -17.41 1.41 3.55
CA SER A 64 -18.34 2.56 3.68
C SER A 64 -18.60 3.21 2.32
N ARG A 65 -17.53 3.51 1.57
CA ARG A 65 -17.62 4.09 0.23
C ARG A 65 -18.31 3.15 -0.76
N MET A 66 -17.99 1.85 -0.76
CA MET A 66 -18.69 0.90 -1.63
C MET A 66 -20.19 0.84 -1.33
N LYS A 67 -20.58 0.95 -0.05
CA LYS A 67 -21.98 0.97 0.38
C LYS A 67 -22.70 2.20 -0.16
N GLU A 68 -22.07 3.36 0.00
CA GLU A 68 -22.58 4.66 -0.46
C GLU A 68 -22.73 4.68 -1.99
N ASP A 69 -21.68 4.25 -2.70
CA ASP A 69 -21.62 4.18 -4.16
C ASP A 69 -22.44 3.01 -4.73
N LYS A 70 -23.10 2.19 -3.88
CA LYS A 70 -23.85 0.98 -4.25
C LYS A 70 -23.06 0.02 -5.15
N GLN A 71 -21.76 -0.11 -4.89
CA GLN A 71 -20.87 -1.02 -5.62
C GLN A 71 -21.10 -2.48 -5.21
N ALA A 72 -20.81 -3.40 -6.13
CA ALA A 72 -20.82 -4.83 -5.84
C ALA A 72 -19.72 -5.18 -4.83
N MET A 73 -20.11 -5.78 -3.71
CA MET A 73 -19.18 -6.20 -2.64
C MET A 73 -18.32 -7.39 -3.08
N PRO A 74 -17.14 -7.59 -2.45
CA PRO A 74 -16.38 -8.81 -2.65
C PRO A 74 -17.09 -10.03 -2.05
N ASP A 75 -16.80 -11.19 -2.61
CA ASP A 75 -17.24 -12.49 -2.10
C ASP A 75 -16.36 -12.96 -0.93
N LEU A 76 -15.13 -12.47 -0.87
CA LEU A 76 -14.15 -12.80 0.16
C LEU A 76 -13.15 -11.66 0.38
N ILE A 77 -12.83 -11.39 1.64
CA ILE A 77 -11.76 -10.49 2.05
C ILE A 77 -10.63 -11.34 2.60
N LEU A 78 -9.41 -11.13 2.10
CA LEU A 78 -8.20 -11.77 2.58
C LEU A 78 -7.29 -10.72 3.24
N ILE A 79 -6.88 -10.99 4.48
CA ILE A 79 -5.93 -10.16 5.22
C ILE A 79 -4.57 -10.88 5.23
N ASP A 80 -3.51 -10.23 4.75
CA ASP A 80 -2.12 -10.66 4.95
C ASP A 80 -1.73 -10.38 6.41
N GLY A 81 -2.17 -11.28 7.30
CA GLY A 81 -2.18 -10.97 8.71
C GLY A 81 -2.67 -12.09 9.62
N GLY A 82 -2.42 -11.89 10.91
CA GLY A 82 -2.84 -12.77 11.99
C GLY A 82 -4.24 -12.47 12.53
N GLU A 83 -4.65 -13.22 13.56
CA GLU A 83 -5.96 -13.12 14.22
C GLU A 83 -6.31 -11.67 14.64
N GLY A 84 -5.34 -10.91 15.16
CA GLY A 84 -5.56 -9.51 15.56
C GLY A 84 -6.05 -8.60 14.41
N GLN A 85 -5.40 -8.66 13.24
CA GLN A 85 -5.78 -7.86 12.07
C GLN A 85 -7.09 -8.34 11.46
N VAL A 86 -7.31 -9.67 11.40
CA VAL A 86 -8.57 -10.25 10.92
C VAL A 86 -9.75 -9.80 11.79
N ASN A 87 -9.59 -9.82 13.11
CA ASN A 87 -10.62 -9.39 14.05
C ASN A 87 -10.85 -7.89 14.02
N ALA A 88 -9.80 -7.08 13.85
CA ALA A 88 -9.94 -5.63 13.67
C ALA A 88 -10.80 -5.32 12.44
N ALA A 89 -10.46 -5.89 11.28
CA ALA A 89 -11.25 -5.75 10.06
C ALA A 89 -12.68 -6.29 10.20
N SER A 90 -12.85 -7.47 10.81
CA SER A 90 -14.17 -8.07 11.02
C SER A 90 -15.09 -7.20 11.88
N ARG A 91 -14.55 -6.51 12.90
CA ARG A 91 -15.33 -5.59 13.74
C ARG A 91 -15.82 -4.38 12.94
N GLU A 92 -15.02 -3.84 12.02
CA GLU A 92 -15.47 -2.75 11.15
C GLU A 92 -16.59 -3.17 10.20
N LEU A 93 -16.49 -4.36 9.60
CA LEU A 93 -17.57 -4.91 8.77
C LEU A 93 -18.87 -5.07 9.57
N GLN A 94 -18.79 -5.50 10.84
CA GLN A 94 -19.95 -5.59 11.73
C GLN A 94 -20.57 -4.21 12.02
N LYS A 95 -19.76 -3.18 12.30
CA LYS A 95 -20.25 -1.80 12.50
C LYS A 95 -20.95 -1.27 11.26
N LEU A 96 -20.42 -1.59 10.07
CA LEU A 96 -21.02 -1.26 8.78
C LEU A 96 -22.26 -2.11 8.43
N GLN A 97 -22.59 -3.09 9.29
CA GLN A 97 -23.67 -4.07 9.09
C GLN A 97 -23.51 -4.86 7.79
N MET A 98 -22.27 -5.25 7.48
CA MET A 98 -21.92 -6.01 6.29
C MET A 98 -21.56 -7.44 6.65
N ASN A 99 -22.17 -8.39 5.92
CA ASN A 99 -21.89 -9.81 6.08
C ASN A 99 -21.02 -10.31 4.91
N ILE A 100 -19.76 -9.88 4.89
CA ILE A 100 -18.77 -10.30 3.89
C ILE A 100 -17.83 -11.31 4.56
N PRO A 101 -17.61 -12.50 3.98
CA PRO A 101 -16.62 -13.45 4.47
C PRO A 101 -15.22 -12.81 4.54
N ILE A 102 -14.55 -12.95 5.67
CA ILE A 102 -13.19 -12.45 5.89
C ILE A 102 -12.30 -13.53 6.50
N ILE A 103 -11.08 -13.65 5.99
CA ILE A 103 -10.07 -14.59 6.48
C ILE A 103 -8.69 -13.92 6.54
N GLY A 104 -7.83 -14.44 7.40
CA GLY A 104 -6.40 -14.17 7.37
C GLY A 104 -5.61 -15.33 6.75
N LEU A 105 -4.43 -15.04 6.22
CA LEU A 105 -3.49 -16.06 5.77
C LEU A 105 -2.12 -15.87 6.42
N ALA A 106 -1.79 -16.71 7.40
CA ALA A 106 -0.53 -16.59 8.13
C ALA A 106 0.69 -17.07 7.32
N LYS A 107 1.64 -16.17 7.09
CA LYS A 107 2.83 -16.36 6.21
C LYS A 107 3.69 -17.60 6.49
N LYS A 108 3.84 -18.01 7.76
CA LYS A 108 4.77 -19.12 8.10
C LYS A 108 4.21 -20.51 7.78
N PHE A 109 2.89 -20.67 7.87
CA PHE A 109 2.25 -21.99 7.82
C PHE A 109 1.12 -22.11 6.80
N GLU A 110 0.77 -21.01 6.11
CA GLU A 110 -0.33 -20.99 5.15
C GLU A 110 -1.66 -21.44 5.77
N HIS A 111 -1.82 -21.15 7.06
CA HIS A 111 -3.05 -21.43 7.78
C HIS A 111 -4.06 -20.33 7.51
N ILE A 112 -5.29 -20.75 7.21
CA ILE A 112 -6.43 -19.86 7.08
C ILE A 112 -6.94 -19.57 8.49
N ILE A 113 -6.93 -18.29 8.86
CA ILE A 113 -7.41 -17.78 10.14
C ILE A 113 -8.80 -17.18 9.92
N PHE A 114 -9.71 -17.45 10.83
CA PHE A 114 -11.05 -16.87 10.82
C PHE A 114 -11.22 -15.89 11.98
N PRO A 115 -12.15 -14.92 11.88
CA PRO A 115 -12.47 -14.01 12.97
C PRO A 115 -13.13 -14.74 14.15
N ASP A 116 -13.14 -14.10 15.32
CA ASP A 116 -13.64 -14.64 16.59
C ASP A 116 -15.12 -15.01 16.57
N ASN A 117 -15.91 -14.30 15.78
CA ASN A 117 -17.34 -14.57 15.60
C ASN A 117 -17.62 -15.77 14.67
N HIS A 118 -16.59 -16.38 14.09
CA HIS A 118 -16.72 -17.57 13.25
C HIS A 118 -16.57 -18.85 14.09
N PRO A 119 -17.39 -19.91 13.88
CA PRO A 119 -17.36 -21.12 14.70
C PRO A 119 -16.05 -21.92 14.60
N ARG A 120 -15.28 -21.70 13.54
CA ARG A 120 -13.95 -22.28 13.31
C ARG A 120 -12.93 -21.17 13.43
N LYS A 121 -11.85 -21.40 14.18
CA LYS A 121 -10.72 -20.45 14.33
C LYS A 121 -9.62 -20.61 13.28
N LEU A 122 -9.37 -21.85 12.86
CA LEU A 122 -8.27 -22.20 11.98
C LEU A 122 -8.70 -23.27 10.96
N LEU A 123 -8.18 -23.17 9.73
CA LEU A 123 -8.27 -24.22 8.71
C LEU A 123 -6.90 -24.45 8.07
N ILE A 124 -6.48 -25.70 8.06
CA ILE A 124 -5.26 -26.15 7.39
C ILE A 124 -5.67 -26.86 6.12
N LEU A 125 -5.22 -26.33 4.97
CA LEU A 125 -5.43 -26.97 3.68
C LEU A 125 -4.16 -27.71 3.24
N PRO A 126 -4.29 -28.81 2.46
CA PRO A 126 -3.14 -29.43 1.82
C PRO A 126 -2.38 -28.41 0.96
N LYS A 127 -1.05 -28.41 1.01
CA LYS A 127 -0.20 -27.48 0.23
C LYS A 127 -0.45 -27.50 -1.28
N LYS A 128 -0.93 -28.64 -1.80
CA LYS A 128 -1.26 -28.80 -3.23
C LYS A 128 -2.68 -28.33 -3.59
N SER A 129 -3.48 -27.91 -2.61
CA SER A 129 -4.86 -27.45 -2.81
C SER A 129 -4.92 -26.26 -3.77
N PRO A 130 -5.73 -26.32 -4.84
CA PRO A 130 -5.95 -25.19 -5.73
C PRO A 130 -6.48 -23.95 -4.99
N ALA A 131 -7.36 -24.15 -4.00
CA ALA A 131 -7.90 -23.06 -3.20
C ALA A 131 -6.79 -22.32 -2.42
N LEU A 132 -5.89 -23.09 -1.77
CA LEU A 132 -4.78 -22.49 -1.03
C LEU A 132 -3.84 -21.70 -1.96
N LYS A 133 -3.57 -22.22 -3.16
CA LYS A 133 -2.73 -21.52 -4.15
C LYS A 133 -3.32 -20.17 -4.55
N ILE A 134 -4.64 -20.06 -4.72
CA ILE A 134 -5.29 -18.78 -5.04
C ILE A 134 -5.14 -17.81 -3.86
N LEU A 135 -5.39 -18.25 -2.62
CA LEU A 135 -5.23 -17.38 -1.44
C LEU A 135 -3.79 -16.90 -1.28
N MET A 136 -2.81 -17.78 -1.52
CA MET A 136 -1.39 -17.40 -1.53
C MET A 136 -1.08 -16.37 -2.62
N GLN A 137 -1.62 -16.53 -3.84
CA GLN A 137 -1.45 -15.55 -4.91
C GLN A 137 -2.02 -14.18 -4.56
N VAL A 138 -3.19 -14.13 -3.93
CA VAL A 138 -3.81 -12.88 -3.46
C VAL A 138 -2.90 -12.20 -2.43
N ARG A 139 -2.42 -12.96 -1.43
CA ARG A 139 -1.51 -12.45 -0.40
C ARG A 139 -0.21 -11.96 -1.00
N ASP A 140 0.45 -12.79 -1.80
CA ASP A 140 1.76 -12.46 -2.38
C ASP A 140 1.67 -11.22 -3.27
N GLU A 141 0.55 -11.03 -3.98
CA GLU A 141 0.29 -9.85 -4.78
C GLU A 141 -0.01 -8.60 -3.92
N ALA A 142 -0.75 -8.75 -2.81
CA ALA A 142 -0.96 -7.67 -1.83
C ALA A 142 0.37 -7.18 -1.25
N HIS A 143 1.20 -8.13 -0.82
CA HIS A 143 2.53 -7.87 -0.30
C HIS A 143 3.44 -7.22 -1.36
N ARG A 144 3.44 -7.74 -2.60
CA ARG A 144 4.20 -7.15 -3.72
C ARG A 144 3.79 -5.70 -3.97
N PHE A 145 2.49 -5.43 -3.96
CA PHE A 145 1.94 -4.09 -4.18
C PHE A 145 2.31 -3.13 -3.04
N ALA A 146 2.27 -3.60 -1.80
CA ALA A 146 2.73 -2.85 -0.63
C ALA A 146 4.23 -2.50 -0.70
N VAL A 147 5.08 -3.48 -0.99
CA VAL A 147 6.53 -3.27 -1.12
C VAL A 147 6.85 -2.26 -2.24
N ALA A 148 6.12 -2.30 -3.36
CA ALA A 148 6.31 -1.34 -4.44
C ALA A 148 5.97 0.10 -4.01
N SER A 149 4.88 0.30 -3.27
CA SER A 149 4.50 1.60 -2.70
C SER A 149 5.54 2.11 -1.72
N HIS A 150 6.03 1.25 -0.83
CA HIS A 150 7.08 1.58 0.12
C HIS A 150 8.38 2.03 -0.55
N ARG A 151 8.85 1.28 -1.56
CA ARG A 151 10.04 1.67 -2.31
C ARG A 151 9.88 3.06 -2.92
N LYS A 152 8.74 3.32 -3.57
CA LYS A 152 8.46 4.62 -4.20
C LYS A 152 8.46 5.77 -3.18
N ARG A 153 7.81 5.60 -2.02
CA ARG A 153 7.76 6.63 -0.96
C ARG A 153 9.11 6.86 -0.31
N ARG A 154 9.85 5.79 -0.01
CA ARG A 154 11.20 5.88 0.54
C ARG A 154 12.13 6.64 -0.41
N SER A 155 12.09 6.32 -1.70
CA SER A 155 12.87 7.03 -2.72
C SER A 155 12.48 8.51 -2.79
N ALA A 156 11.19 8.84 -2.72
CA ALA A 156 10.72 10.22 -2.71
C ALA A 156 11.21 10.98 -1.46
N ARG A 157 11.14 10.38 -0.27
CA ARG A 157 11.59 11.02 0.97
C ARG A 157 13.11 11.26 1.00
N LEU A 158 13.89 10.28 0.56
CA LEU A 158 15.35 10.46 0.39
C LEU A 158 15.64 11.59 -0.60
N SER A 159 14.92 11.58 -1.72
CA SER A 159 15.03 12.62 -2.75
C SER A 159 14.70 14.01 -2.20
N HIS A 160 13.65 14.14 -1.37
CA HIS A 160 13.34 15.41 -0.69
C HIS A 160 14.47 15.84 0.24
N SER A 161 14.95 14.95 1.12
CA SER A 161 16.01 15.27 2.09
C SER A 161 17.34 15.69 1.44
N GLU A 162 17.71 15.10 0.30
CA GLU A 162 18.93 15.49 -0.43
C GLU A 162 18.80 16.90 -1.04
N LEU A 163 17.59 17.28 -1.50
CA LEU A 163 17.29 18.62 -2.01
C LEU A 163 17.04 19.66 -0.91
N ASP A 164 16.60 19.24 0.28
CA ASP A 164 16.37 20.11 1.45
C ASP A 164 17.65 20.84 1.89
N GLY A 165 18.81 20.22 1.68
CA GLY A 165 20.09 20.82 2.00
C GLY A 165 20.52 21.95 1.07
N ILE A 166 19.85 22.19 -0.06
CA ILE A 166 20.32 23.12 -1.10
C ILE A 166 19.69 24.50 -0.91
N GLU A 167 20.54 25.49 -0.60
CA GLU A 167 20.11 26.87 -0.40
C GLU A 167 19.52 27.46 -1.70
N GLY A 168 18.36 28.10 -1.60
CA GLY A 168 17.62 28.64 -2.75
C GLY A 168 16.59 27.69 -3.37
N ILE A 169 16.45 26.47 -2.84
CA ILE A 169 15.43 25.49 -3.25
C ILE A 169 14.32 25.38 -2.21
N GLY A 170 13.21 26.06 -2.46
CA GLY A 170 11.97 25.87 -1.70
C GLY A 170 11.14 24.68 -2.18
N GLU A 171 10.11 24.31 -1.42
CA GLU A 171 9.22 23.16 -1.68
C GLU A 171 8.66 23.10 -3.11
N LYS A 172 8.29 24.26 -3.69
CA LYS A 172 7.75 24.34 -5.05
C LYS A 172 8.74 23.80 -6.09
N LYS A 173 10.00 24.26 -6.02
CA LYS A 173 11.06 23.86 -6.96
C LYS A 173 11.47 22.40 -6.78
N LYS A 174 11.48 21.89 -5.54
CA LYS A 174 11.72 20.46 -5.26
C LYS A 174 10.68 19.60 -5.95
N LYS A 175 9.41 19.97 -5.81
CA LYS A 175 8.31 19.22 -6.42
C LYS A 175 8.40 19.23 -7.94
N GLU A 176 8.74 20.36 -8.55
CA GLU A 176 8.95 20.46 -10.00
C GLU A 176 10.14 19.61 -10.47
N LEU A 177 11.28 19.65 -9.78
CA LEU A 177 12.43 18.78 -10.04
C LEU A 177 12.07 17.29 -9.97
N LEU A 178 11.36 16.88 -8.92
CA LEU A 178 10.96 15.49 -8.73
C LEU A 178 9.84 15.06 -9.68
N GLN A 179 8.97 15.97 -10.10
CA GLN A 179 7.97 15.68 -11.13
C GLN A 179 8.60 15.50 -12.51
N HIS A 180 9.60 16.31 -12.84
CA HIS A 180 10.28 16.26 -14.13
C HIS A 180 11.21 15.05 -14.23
N PHE A 181 12.12 14.89 -13.27
CA PHE A 181 13.16 13.85 -13.32
C PHE A 181 12.75 12.54 -12.63
N GLY A 182 11.78 12.57 -11.70
CA GLY A 182 11.26 11.38 -11.01
C GLY A 182 12.03 10.93 -9.76
N SER A 183 13.35 11.14 -9.70
CA SER A 183 14.18 10.83 -8.52
C SER A 183 15.44 11.70 -8.49
N VAL A 184 16.03 11.91 -7.30
CA VAL A 184 17.31 12.63 -7.18
C VAL A 184 18.45 11.93 -7.92
N GLU A 185 18.45 10.60 -7.99
CA GLU A 185 19.45 9.88 -8.79
C GLU A 185 19.42 10.27 -10.27
N LYS A 186 18.21 10.48 -10.83
CA LYS A 186 18.07 10.97 -12.21
C LYS A 186 18.47 12.43 -12.35
N ILE A 187 18.18 13.27 -11.35
CA ILE A 187 18.65 14.67 -11.31
C ILE A 187 20.19 14.72 -11.29
N ARG A 188 20.83 13.81 -10.54
CA ARG A 188 22.30 13.69 -10.44
C ARG A 188 22.95 13.30 -11.77
N GLN A 189 22.25 12.53 -12.59
CA GLN A 189 22.71 12.06 -13.90
C GLN A 189 22.36 13.02 -15.05
N ALA A 190 21.40 13.94 -14.84
CA ALA A 190 20.98 14.91 -15.84
C ALA A 190 22.06 15.96 -16.13
N GLU A 191 22.01 16.56 -17.31
CA GLU A 191 22.89 17.68 -17.64
C GLU A 191 22.44 18.96 -16.90
N GLU A 192 23.40 19.81 -16.52
CA GLU A 192 23.09 21.11 -15.88
C GLU A 192 22.12 21.97 -16.71
N LYS A 193 22.16 21.82 -18.04
CA LYS A 193 21.24 22.50 -18.96
C LYS A 193 19.80 22.04 -18.77
N GLU A 194 19.57 20.73 -18.68
CA GLU A 194 18.23 20.15 -18.47
C GLU A 194 17.66 20.57 -17.12
N VAL A 195 18.50 20.63 -16.07
CA VAL A 195 18.07 21.09 -14.75
C VAL A 195 17.69 22.59 -14.77
N ALA A 196 18.35 23.39 -15.61
CA ALA A 196 18.07 24.81 -15.79
C ALA A 196 16.84 25.11 -16.68
N GLU A 197 16.25 24.11 -17.33
CA GLU A 197 15.00 24.26 -18.10
C GLU A 197 13.77 24.37 -17.20
N ILE A 198 13.89 23.98 -15.92
CA ILE A 198 12.79 24.07 -14.96
C ILE A 198 12.53 25.53 -14.58
N GLU A 199 11.27 25.91 -14.59
CA GLU A 199 10.81 27.25 -14.25
C GLU A 199 11.32 27.69 -12.86
N GLY A 200 12.05 28.81 -12.81
CA GLY A 200 12.62 29.34 -11.56
C GLY A 200 13.92 28.67 -11.11
N ILE A 201 14.50 27.75 -11.89
CA ILE A 201 15.86 27.23 -11.71
C ILE A 201 16.77 27.88 -12.76
N GLY A 202 17.40 28.98 -12.40
CA GLY A 202 18.42 29.59 -13.26
C GLY A 202 19.69 28.73 -13.35
N LYS A 203 20.55 29.01 -14.33
CA LYS A 203 21.83 28.29 -14.55
C LYS A 203 22.69 28.17 -13.29
N GLU A 204 22.72 29.22 -12.47
CA GLU A 204 23.51 29.23 -11.22
C GLU A 204 22.95 28.25 -10.18
N LEU A 205 21.62 28.17 -10.05
CA LEU A 205 20.97 27.23 -9.14
C LEU A 205 21.09 25.79 -9.64
N ALA A 206 20.96 25.57 -10.96
CA ALA A 206 21.15 24.27 -11.58
C ALA A 206 22.56 23.71 -11.34
N ARG A 207 23.58 24.56 -11.47
CA ARG A 207 24.96 24.19 -11.16
C ARG A 207 25.16 23.82 -9.69
N ARG A 208 24.63 24.63 -8.76
CA ARG A 208 24.67 24.32 -7.32
C ARG A 208 23.97 23.01 -6.98
N ILE A 209 22.86 22.70 -7.67
CA ILE A 209 22.17 21.41 -7.53
C ILE A 209 23.08 20.27 -7.95
N ALA A 210 23.67 20.35 -9.15
CA ALA A 210 24.54 19.30 -9.67
C ALA A 210 25.79 19.09 -8.81
N GLU A 211 26.43 20.17 -8.34
CA GLU A 211 27.59 20.11 -7.46
C GLU A 211 27.23 19.44 -6.11
N LYS A 212 26.20 19.93 -5.43
CA LYS A 212 25.81 19.44 -4.10
C LYS A 212 25.32 17.98 -4.12
N LEU A 213 24.63 17.58 -5.19
CA LEU A 213 24.20 16.19 -5.38
C LEU A 213 25.36 15.25 -5.73
N ARG A 214 26.47 15.74 -6.28
CA ARG A 214 27.69 14.95 -6.56
C ARG A 214 28.60 14.82 -5.34
N GLU A 215 28.58 15.79 -4.43
CA GLU A 215 29.40 15.81 -3.20
C GLU A 215 28.91 14.84 -2.11
N GLN A 216 27.61 14.52 -2.05
CA GLN A 216 27.02 13.64 -1.02
C GLN A 216 27.26 12.13 -1.28
N LYS A 217 28.43 11.75 -1.80
CA LYS A 217 28.78 10.37 -2.20
C LYS A 217 29.52 9.58 -1.14
#